data_AF-A0A7C5VZV4-F1
#
_entry.id   AF-A0A7C5VZV4-F1
#
_cell.length_a   1.000
_cell.length_b   1.000
_cell.length_c   1.000
_cell.angle_alpha   90.00
_cell.angle_beta   90.00
_cell.angle_gamma   90.00
#
_symmetry.space_group_name_H-M   'P 1'
#
loop_
_entity.id
_entity.type
_entity.pdbx_description
1 polymer ?
#
loop_
_entity_poly.entity_id
_entity_poly.type
_entity_poly.pdbx_seq_one_letter_code
_entity_poly.pdbx_strand_id
1 'polypeptide(L)'
;MNIFLIVINIFLIVFVVILLPFLKNNKGDTKNNPDDNMNGIELLEFQQNLKEMIEDFKNFSDDILKKIDDKEKELNKILNEADIKIKEIKYLIERVNLLREAEYKVELKKDVPVDEKNKKPTTEKVKKPISKFVIDEKSNEDIKVPDKYEKIKNLLQSGMSIAEIAKITGLSKGEIELVKNLKKDSQ
;
A
#
# COMPACT_ATOMS: atom_id res chain seq x y z
N MET A 1 12.27 -6.72 -21.25
CA MET A 1 12.48 -5.26 -21.39
C MET A 1 13.66 -4.93 -22.31
N ASN A 2 14.84 -5.52 -22.12
CA ASN A 2 16.04 -5.21 -22.93
C ASN A 2 15.90 -5.55 -24.43
N ILE A 3 15.24 -6.66 -24.77
CA ILE A 3 15.01 -7.06 -26.18
C ILE A 3 14.14 -6.04 -26.91
N PHE A 4 13.15 -5.46 -26.23
CA PHE A 4 12.28 -4.42 -26.80
C PHE A 4 13.06 -3.14 -27.12
N LEU A 5 13.98 -2.72 -26.24
CA LEU A 5 14.87 -1.57 -26.47
C LEU A 5 15.79 -1.80 -27.68
N ILE A 6 16.32 -3.02 -27.83
CA ILE A 6 17.18 -3.37 -28.96
C ILE A 6 16.40 -3.32 -30.28
N VAL A 7 15.18 -3.86 -30.31
CA VAL A 7 14.32 -3.86 -31.51
C VAL A 7 13.94 -2.44 -31.91
N ILE A 8 13.59 -1.58 -30.96
CA ILE A 8 13.30 -0.16 -31.21
C ILE A 8 14.50 0.57 -31.81
N ASN A 9 15.69 0.33 -31.28
CA ASN A 9 16.89 1.02 -31.75
C ASN A 9 17.25 0.60 -33.18
N ILE A 10 17.14 -0.70 -33.48
CA ILE A 10 17.33 -1.22 -34.84
C ILE A 10 16.30 -0.61 -35.81
N PHE A 11 15.03 -0.52 -35.41
CA PHE A 11 13.99 0.08 -36.22
C PHE A 11 14.28 1.56 -36.52
N LEU A 12 14.78 2.30 -35.54
CA LEU A 12 15.16 3.72 -35.68
C LEU A 12 16.30 3.91 -36.68
N ILE A 13 17.32 3.05 -36.62
CA ILE A 13 18.46 3.08 -37.56
C ILE A 13 17.99 2.77 -38.98
N VAL A 14 17.18 1.73 -39.17
CA VAL A 14 16.63 1.35 -40.49
C VAL A 14 15.76 2.46 -41.06
N PHE A 15 14.93 3.09 -40.23
CA PHE A 15 14.08 4.20 -40.62
C PHE A 15 14.90 5.39 -41.15
N VAL A 16 15.98 5.77 -40.46
CA VAL A 16 16.88 6.85 -40.90
C VAL A 16 17.58 6.50 -42.22
N VAL A 17 18.04 5.27 -42.38
CA VAL A 17 18.70 4.81 -43.61
C VAL A 17 17.75 4.86 -44.82
N ILE A 18 16.47 4.55 -44.61
CA ILE A 18 15.42 4.65 -45.65
C ILE A 18 15.06 6.12 -45.97
N LEU A 19 15.12 7.01 -44.98
CA LEU A 19 14.80 8.44 -45.16
C LEU A 19 15.88 9.22 -45.91
N LEU A 20 17.16 8.86 -45.76
CA LEU A 20 18.29 9.51 -46.43
C LEU A 20 18.16 9.61 -47.97
N PRO A 21 17.84 8.53 -48.71
CA PRO A 21 17.65 8.63 -50.16
C PRO A 21 16.40 9.43 -50.55
N PHE A 22 15.36 9.39 -49.71
CA PHE A 22 14.13 10.17 -49.93
C PHE A 22 14.38 11.69 -49.81
N LEU A 23 15.19 12.12 -48.85
CA LEU A 23 15.62 13.52 -48.73
C LEU A 23 16.53 13.97 -49.89
N LYS A 24 17.36 13.08 -50.41
CA LYS A 24 18.32 13.42 -51.46
C LYS A 24 17.67 13.57 -52.84
N ASN A 25 16.62 12.81 -53.13
CA ASN A 25 15.93 12.85 -54.42
C ASN A 25 14.97 14.03 -54.60
N ASN A 26 14.72 14.84 -53.57
CA ASN A 26 13.79 15.97 -53.63
C ASN A 26 14.45 17.33 -53.95
N LYS A 27 15.75 17.35 -54.31
CA LYS A 27 16.41 18.57 -54.81
C LYS A 27 16.17 18.73 -56.32
N GLY A 28 14.92 19.00 -56.68
CA GLY A 28 14.57 19.58 -57.97
C GLY A 28 14.64 21.11 -57.90
N ASP A 29 15.53 21.70 -58.71
CA ASP A 29 15.56 23.08 -59.21
C ASP A 29 14.73 24.14 -58.46
N THR A 30 15.25 24.67 -57.36
CA THR A 30 14.71 25.89 -56.73
C THR A 30 15.40 27.12 -57.34
N LYS A 31 14.93 27.54 -58.52
CA LYS A 31 15.24 28.87 -59.09
C LYS A 31 14.40 29.92 -58.36
N ASN A 32 15.06 30.83 -57.65
CA ASN A 32 14.64 32.19 -57.30
C ASN A 32 13.12 32.44 -57.15
N ASN A 33 12.52 32.02 -56.04
CA ASN A 33 11.21 32.52 -55.61
C ASN A 33 11.39 33.50 -54.44
N PRO A 34 10.71 34.66 -54.45
CA PRO A 34 10.70 35.61 -53.33
C PRO A 34 9.91 35.12 -52.10
N ASP A 35 9.34 33.92 -52.14
CA ASP A 35 8.58 33.29 -51.03
C ASP A 35 9.45 32.77 -49.88
N ASP A 36 10.77 32.72 -50.04
CA ASP A 36 11.70 32.25 -48.99
C ASP A 36 11.69 33.17 -47.75
N ASN A 37 11.31 34.44 -47.91
CA ASN A 37 11.21 35.40 -46.81
C ASN A 37 9.94 35.21 -45.96
N MET A 38 8.84 34.67 -46.52
CA MET A 38 7.61 34.37 -45.76
C MET A 38 7.79 33.13 -44.88
N ASN A 39 8.44 32.09 -45.42
CA ASN A 39 8.74 30.86 -44.67
C ASN A 39 9.66 31.12 -43.48
N GLY A 40 10.58 32.10 -43.58
CA GLY A 40 11.45 32.50 -42.48
C GLY A 40 10.72 33.20 -41.32
N ILE A 41 9.63 33.93 -41.60
CA ILE A 41 8.81 34.61 -40.59
C ILE A 41 7.99 33.58 -39.80
N GLU A 42 7.36 32.62 -40.48
CA GLU A 42 6.63 31.53 -39.82
C GLU A 42 7.55 30.66 -38.94
N LEU A 43 8.78 30.40 -39.41
CA LEU A 43 9.78 29.67 -38.62
C LEU A 43 10.23 30.46 -37.39
N LEU A 44 10.35 31.78 -37.50
CA LEU A 44 10.72 32.67 -36.40
C LEU A 44 9.61 32.72 -35.34
N GLU A 45 8.35 32.85 -35.76
CA GLU A 45 7.19 32.82 -34.88
C GLU A 45 7.07 31.46 -34.18
N PHE A 46 7.27 30.36 -34.91
CA PHE A 46 7.31 29.02 -34.33
C PHE A 46 8.44 28.86 -33.30
N GLN A 47 9.65 29.36 -33.60
CA GLN A 47 10.76 29.35 -32.65
C GLN A 47 10.47 30.17 -31.39
N GLN A 48 9.80 31.32 -31.55
CA GLN A 48 9.40 32.16 -30.44
C GLN A 48 8.35 31.47 -29.56
N ASN A 49 7.34 30.83 -30.17
CA ASN A 49 6.35 30.02 -29.48
C ASN A 49 6.98 28.83 -28.75
N LEU A 50 7.98 28.16 -29.35
CA LEU A 50 8.72 27.10 -28.68
C LEU A 50 9.52 27.62 -27.49
N LYS A 51 10.13 28.80 -27.61
CA LYS A 51 10.86 29.42 -26.51
C LYS A 51 9.94 29.74 -25.33
N GLU A 52 8.78 30.31 -25.60
CA GLU A 52 7.74 30.59 -24.60
C GLU A 52 7.24 29.28 -23.95
N MET A 53 6.95 28.26 -24.75
CA MET A 53 6.55 26.94 -24.24
C MET A 53 7.63 26.29 -23.37
N ILE A 54 8.92 26.43 -23.72
CA ILE A 54 10.03 25.92 -22.90
C ILE A 54 10.11 26.69 -21.57
N GLU A 55 9.87 27.99 -21.60
CA GLU A 55 9.87 28.83 -20.41
C GLU A 55 8.69 28.48 -19.49
N ASP A 56 7.50 28.30 -20.03
CA ASP A 56 6.33 27.82 -19.31
C ASP A 56 6.54 26.42 -18.75
N PHE A 57 7.14 25.52 -19.53
CA PHE A 57 7.46 24.17 -19.07
C PHE A 57 8.46 24.19 -17.91
N LYS A 58 9.46 25.08 -17.96
CA LYS A 58 10.42 25.25 -16.87
C LYS A 58 9.73 25.78 -15.61
N ASN A 59 8.91 26.81 -15.75
CA ASN A 59 8.15 27.37 -14.62
C ASN A 59 7.20 26.33 -14.01
N PHE A 60 6.52 25.56 -14.85
CA PHE A 60 5.66 24.46 -14.42
C PHE A 60 6.44 23.34 -13.73
N SER A 61 7.62 22.98 -14.24
CA SER A 61 8.51 22.00 -13.62
C SER A 61 8.99 22.48 -12.25
N ASP A 62 9.38 23.74 -12.12
CA ASP A 62 9.82 24.33 -10.85
C ASP A 62 8.68 24.35 -9.81
N ASP A 63 7.45 24.63 -10.24
CA ASP A 63 6.26 24.57 -9.39
C ASP A 63 5.93 23.14 -8.94
N ILE A 64 6.07 22.15 -9.82
CA ILE A 64 5.92 20.73 -9.45
C ILE A 64 6.98 20.34 -8.43
N LEU A 65 8.24 20.70 -8.67
CA LEU A 65 9.34 20.38 -7.76
C LEU A 65 9.11 20.97 -6.37
N LYS A 66 8.67 22.24 -6.28
CA LYS A 66 8.30 22.84 -5.00
C LYS A 66 7.17 22.08 -4.29
N LYS A 67 6.12 21.71 -5.02
CA LYS A 67 5.00 20.94 -4.44
C LYS A 67 5.44 19.56 -3.96
N ILE A 68 6.36 18.91 -4.67
CA ILE A 68 6.94 17.61 -4.26
C ILE A 68 7.74 17.81 -2.98
N ASP A 69 8.64 18.79 -2.92
CA ASP A 69 9.45 19.09 -1.74
C ASP A 69 8.57 19.40 -0.51
N ASP A 70 7.51 20.19 -0.70
CA ASP A 70 6.58 20.53 0.38
C ASP A 70 5.81 19.30 0.86
N LYS A 71 5.37 18.43 -0.06
CA LYS A 71 4.71 17.17 0.29
C LYS A 71 5.66 16.17 0.93
N GLU A 72 6.92 16.13 0.53
CA GLU A 72 7.95 15.32 1.18
C GLU A 72 8.15 15.76 2.63
N LYS A 73 8.24 17.07 2.90
CA LYS A 73 8.34 17.62 4.26
C LYS A 73 7.11 17.30 5.10
N GLU A 74 5.91 17.47 4.54
CA GLU A 74 4.65 17.15 5.22
C GLU A 74 4.57 15.67 5.59
N LEU A 75 4.94 14.78 4.64
CA LEU A 75 4.94 13.33 4.85
C LEU A 75 5.94 12.91 5.92
N ASN A 76 7.16 13.46 5.89
CA ASN A 76 8.16 13.21 6.93
C ASN A 76 7.71 13.69 8.32
N LYS A 77 6.98 14.82 8.40
CA LYS A 77 6.41 15.30 9.66
C LYS A 77 5.36 14.33 10.20
N ILE A 78 4.44 13.87 9.35
CA ILE A 78 3.39 12.92 9.73
C ILE A 78 4.01 11.59 10.17
N LEU A 79 5.04 11.12 9.46
CA LEU A 79 5.75 9.88 9.79
C LEU A 79 6.41 9.96 11.17
N ASN A 80 7.09 11.08 11.47
CA ASN A 80 7.65 11.32 12.79
C ASN A 80 6.58 11.39 13.89
N GLU A 81 5.44 12.04 13.62
CA GLU A 81 4.34 12.09 14.59
C GLU A 81 3.74 10.71 14.85
N ALA A 82 3.59 9.89 13.81
CA ALA A 82 3.13 8.51 13.92
C ALA A 82 4.12 7.68 14.76
N ASP A 83 5.43 7.83 14.54
CA ASP A 83 6.46 7.14 15.32
C ASP A 83 6.43 7.51 16.80
N ILE A 84 6.20 8.79 17.14
CA ILE A 84 6.03 9.24 18.53
C ILE A 84 4.81 8.55 19.15
N LYS A 85 3.66 8.57 18.47
CA LYS A 85 2.43 7.92 18.97
C LYS A 85 2.61 6.42 19.13
N ILE A 86 3.31 5.75 18.20
CA ILE A 86 3.64 4.32 18.32
C ILE A 86 4.49 4.06 19.56
N LYS A 87 5.50 4.90 19.84
CA LYS A 87 6.32 4.78 21.06
C LYS A 87 5.50 4.99 22.33
N GLU A 88 4.62 5.98 22.36
CA GLU A 88 3.72 6.22 23.49
C GLU A 88 2.79 5.04 23.75
N ILE A 89 2.17 4.50 22.71
CA ILE A 89 1.30 3.32 22.81
C ILE A 89 2.09 2.11 23.31
N LYS A 90 3.30 1.86 22.77
CA LYS A 90 4.18 0.79 23.25
C LYS A 90 4.49 0.93 24.74
N TYR A 91 4.83 2.15 25.19
CA TYR A 91 5.10 2.43 26.59
C TYR A 91 3.87 2.18 27.49
N LEU A 92 2.68 2.61 27.05
CA LEU A 92 1.44 2.37 27.79
C LEU A 92 1.13 0.87 27.89
N ILE A 93 1.31 0.11 26.81
CA ILE A 93 1.13 -1.35 26.80
C ILE A 93 2.11 -2.01 27.77
N GLU A 94 3.38 -1.63 27.75
CA GLU A 94 4.41 -2.18 28.64
C GLU A 94 4.09 -1.87 30.11
N ARG A 95 3.67 -0.64 30.41
CA ARG A 95 3.23 -0.24 31.76
C ARG A 95 2.04 -1.07 32.24
N VAL A 96 1.05 -1.30 31.39
CA VAL A 96 -0.13 -2.12 31.74
C VAL A 96 0.26 -3.58 31.97
N ASN A 97 1.17 -4.13 31.16
CA ASN A 97 1.68 -5.49 31.35
C ASN A 97 2.40 -5.65 32.69
N LEU A 98 3.26 -4.69 33.07
CA LEU A 98 3.97 -4.70 34.36
C LEU A 98 3.00 -4.64 35.55
N LEU A 99 1.96 -3.81 35.47
CA LEU A 99 0.92 -3.73 36.51
C LEU A 99 0.18 -5.07 36.66
N ARG A 100 -0.21 -5.68 35.54
CA ARG A 100 -0.90 -6.97 35.53
C ARG A 100 -0.03 -8.09 36.11
N GLU A 101 1.28 -8.08 35.84
CA GLU A 101 2.21 -9.03 36.43
C GLU A 101 2.41 -8.83 37.93
N ALA A 102 2.39 -7.58 38.42
CA ALA A 102 2.46 -7.27 39.84
C ALA A 102 1.18 -7.71 40.57
N GLU A 103 0.00 -7.45 40.01
CA GLU A 103 -1.29 -7.88 40.57
C GLU A 103 -1.39 -9.41 40.68
N TYR A 104 -0.99 -10.15 39.63
CA TYR A 104 -0.99 -11.62 39.65
C TYR A 104 -0.06 -12.22 40.72
N LYS A 105 1.05 -11.56 41.05
CA LYS A 105 1.96 -12.01 42.13
C LYS A 105 1.44 -11.69 43.53
N VAL A 106 0.55 -10.71 43.68
CA VAL A 106 -0.05 -10.33 44.96
C VAL A 106 -1.24 -11.24 45.28
N GLU A 107 -2.04 -11.63 44.28
CA GLU A 107 -3.18 -12.53 44.48
C GLU A 107 -2.78 -13.98 44.76
N LEU A 108 -1.66 -14.49 44.21
CA LEU A 108 -1.16 -15.84 44.52
C LEU A 108 -0.58 -16.02 45.94
N LYS A 109 -0.50 -14.95 46.74
CA LYS A 109 0.00 -14.99 48.13
C LYS A 109 -1.10 -14.85 49.19
N LYS A 110 -2.35 -14.64 48.81
CA LYS A 110 -3.49 -14.66 49.72
C LYS A 110 -4.36 -15.85 49.36
N ASP A 111 -4.55 -16.72 50.35
CA ASP A 111 -5.48 -17.86 50.37
C ASP A 111 -5.05 -19.13 49.63
N VAL A 112 -4.36 -20.03 50.34
CA VAL A 112 -4.84 -21.42 50.58
C VAL A 112 -4.25 -21.96 51.89
N PRO A 113 -5.05 -22.19 52.95
CA PRO A 113 -4.80 -23.25 53.94
C PRO A 113 -5.07 -24.61 53.27
N VAL A 114 -4.10 -25.50 53.37
CA VAL A 114 -4.19 -26.89 52.88
C VAL A 114 -5.23 -27.64 53.71
N ASP A 115 -6.27 -28.16 53.05
CA ASP A 115 -7.05 -29.27 53.58
C ASP A 115 -7.34 -30.31 52.49
N GLU A 116 -6.75 -31.48 52.69
CA GLU A 116 -7.03 -32.71 51.96
C GLU A 116 -8.42 -33.25 52.36
N LYS A 117 -9.30 -33.50 51.37
CA LYS A 117 -9.95 -34.81 51.12
C LYS A 117 -11.16 -34.72 50.15
N ASN A 118 -11.08 -35.56 49.11
CA ASN A 118 -12.18 -36.28 48.43
C ASN A 118 -13.40 -35.52 47.85
N LYS A 119 -13.44 -35.38 46.51
CA LYS A 119 -14.38 -36.08 45.58
C LYS A 119 -14.23 -35.57 44.13
N LYS A 120 -14.12 -36.51 43.16
CA LYS A 120 -14.21 -36.30 41.69
C LYS A 120 -15.69 -36.17 41.24
N PRO A 121 -16.02 -35.89 39.94
CA PRO A 121 -15.27 -35.26 38.84
C PRO A 121 -16.09 -34.14 38.13
N THR A 122 -15.49 -33.34 37.24
CA THR A 122 -16.00 -32.96 35.88
C THR A 122 -15.06 -31.94 35.21
N THR A 123 -14.96 -32.09 33.89
CA THR A 123 -14.16 -31.41 32.86
C THR A 123 -13.87 -29.91 33.03
N GLU A 124 -12.60 -29.51 32.81
CA GLU A 124 -12.18 -28.65 31.68
C GLU A 124 -10.65 -28.54 31.64
N LYS A 125 -10.04 -29.08 30.57
CA LYS A 125 -8.62 -28.88 30.28
C LYS A 125 -8.42 -27.45 29.79
N VAL A 126 -8.03 -26.55 30.69
CA VAL A 126 -7.53 -25.22 30.34
C VAL A 126 -6.21 -25.37 29.59
N LYS A 127 -6.27 -25.29 28.26
CA LYS A 127 -5.10 -25.14 27.40
C LYS A 127 -4.49 -23.76 27.63
N LYS A 128 -3.26 -23.73 28.14
CA LYS A 128 -2.36 -22.57 28.05
C LYS A 128 -2.14 -22.23 26.57
N PRO A 129 -2.30 -20.99 26.10
CA PRO A 129 -1.69 -20.59 24.85
C PRO A 129 -0.23 -20.22 25.10
N ILE A 130 0.64 -21.18 24.78
CA ILE A 130 2.02 -20.89 24.39
C ILE A 130 1.92 -20.18 23.03
N SER A 131 2.49 -19.00 22.92
CA SER A 131 2.72 -18.34 21.64
C SER A 131 4.08 -17.64 21.68
N LYS A 132 5.14 -18.45 21.60
CA LYS A 132 6.41 -18.01 21.03
C LYS A 132 6.18 -17.79 19.54
N PHE A 133 6.34 -16.57 19.06
CA PHE A 133 6.48 -16.33 17.63
C PHE A 133 7.91 -16.71 17.22
N VAL A 134 8.03 -17.83 16.50
CA VAL A 134 9.16 -18.11 15.62
C VAL A 134 8.60 -17.98 14.21
N ILE A 135 9.13 -17.04 13.44
CA ILE A 135 8.80 -16.87 12.03
C ILE A 135 9.80 -17.74 11.27
N ASP A 136 9.33 -18.85 10.71
CA ASP A 136 10.07 -19.59 9.69
C ASP A 136 9.33 -19.40 8.35
N GLU A 137 10.01 -18.74 7.42
CA GLU A 137 9.57 -18.58 6.04
C GLU A 137 9.82 -19.87 5.27
N LYS A 138 8.74 -20.64 5.03
CA LYS A 138 8.44 -21.44 3.81
C LYS A 138 7.59 -22.67 4.15
N SER A 139 6.34 -22.68 3.70
CA SER A 139 5.74 -23.80 2.96
C SER A 139 4.28 -23.51 2.63
N ASN A 140 3.96 -23.56 1.34
CA ASN A 140 2.60 -23.78 0.83
C ASN A 140 2.02 -25.05 1.43
N GLU A 141 1.04 -24.95 2.32
CA GLU A 141 0.07 -26.02 2.56
C GLU A 141 -1.29 -25.41 2.92
N ASP A 142 -2.34 -26.00 2.33
CA ASP A 142 -3.75 -25.64 2.46
C ASP A 142 -4.17 -25.37 3.92
N ILE A 143 -4.34 -24.09 4.26
CA ILE A 143 -5.00 -23.69 5.49
C ILE A 143 -6.48 -23.99 5.31
N LYS A 144 -6.91 -25.16 5.81
CA LYS A 144 -8.30 -25.36 6.19
C LYS A 144 -8.67 -24.18 7.10
N VAL A 145 -9.61 -23.35 6.64
CA VAL A 145 -10.26 -22.32 7.44
C VAL A 145 -11.68 -22.81 7.77
N PRO A 146 -11.93 -23.57 8.87
CA PRO A 146 -13.29 -23.97 9.21
C PRO A 146 -13.61 -23.60 10.65
N ASP A 147 -14.33 -22.49 10.84
CA ASP A 147 -15.45 -22.39 11.81
C ASP A 147 -15.88 -20.92 11.98
N LYS A 148 -14.90 -20.03 12.14
CA LYS A 148 -15.18 -18.65 12.59
C LYS A 148 -15.92 -17.82 11.54
N TYR A 149 -15.58 -18.01 10.27
CA TYR A 149 -16.18 -17.27 9.15
C TYR A 149 -17.61 -17.73 8.84
N GLU A 150 -17.89 -19.03 8.95
CA GLU A 150 -19.25 -19.56 8.80
C GLU A 150 -20.15 -19.07 9.93
N LYS A 151 -19.63 -19.01 11.15
CA LYS A 151 -20.37 -18.46 12.29
C LYS A 151 -20.76 -16.99 12.07
N ILE A 152 -19.84 -16.16 11.57
CA ILE A 152 -20.14 -14.75 11.22
C ILE A 152 -21.18 -14.69 10.09
N LYS A 153 -21.03 -15.55 9.07
CA LYS A 153 -21.95 -15.62 7.93
C LYS A 153 -23.38 -15.94 8.36
N ASN A 154 -23.56 -16.91 9.25
CA ASN A 154 -24.87 -17.30 9.76
C ASN A 154 -25.50 -16.16 10.58
N LEU A 155 -24.71 -15.45 11.39
CA LEU A 155 -25.18 -14.30 12.17
C LEU A 155 -25.52 -13.07 11.29
N LEU A 156 -24.80 -12.85 10.20
CA LEU A 156 -25.13 -11.81 9.21
C LEU A 156 -26.42 -12.15 8.46
N GLN A 157 -26.65 -13.43 8.13
CA GLN A 157 -27.87 -13.89 7.46
C GLN A 157 -29.10 -13.82 8.36
N SER A 158 -28.95 -13.96 9.68
CA SER A 158 -30.04 -13.75 10.65
C SER A 158 -30.39 -12.28 10.88
N GLY A 159 -29.78 -11.33 10.14
CA GLY A 159 -30.09 -9.90 10.24
C GLY A 159 -29.48 -9.18 11.46
N MET A 160 -28.52 -9.81 12.14
CA MET A 160 -27.90 -9.25 13.34
C MET A 160 -26.94 -8.11 12.99
N SER A 161 -26.88 -7.08 13.85
CA SER A 161 -26.01 -5.93 13.62
C SER A 161 -24.52 -6.27 13.84
N ILE A 162 -23.63 -5.58 13.14
CA ILE A 162 -22.16 -5.79 13.24
C ILE A 162 -21.66 -5.64 14.69
N ALA A 163 -22.28 -4.75 15.47
CA ALA A 163 -21.93 -4.52 16.87
C ALA A 163 -22.31 -5.70 17.78
N GLU A 164 -23.42 -6.39 17.50
CA GLU A 164 -23.86 -7.57 18.25
C GLU A 164 -23.01 -8.80 17.88
N ILE A 165 -22.69 -8.95 16.60
CA ILE A 165 -21.79 -10.01 16.13
C ILE A 165 -20.41 -9.87 16.80
N ALA A 166 -19.89 -8.64 16.91
CA ALA A 166 -18.62 -8.37 17.60
C ALA A 166 -18.66 -8.81 19.07
N LYS A 167 -19.75 -8.56 19.78
CA LYS A 167 -19.92 -8.98 21.18
C LYS A 167 -19.98 -10.50 21.35
N ILE A 168 -20.63 -11.20 20.43
CA ILE A 168 -20.83 -12.67 20.51
C ILE A 168 -19.60 -13.43 20.02
N THR A 169 -18.93 -12.92 18.99
CA THR A 169 -17.78 -13.60 18.36
C THR A 169 -16.44 -13.17 18.93
N GLY A 170 -16.39 -12.05 19.66
CA GLY A 170 -15.16 -11.45 20.16
C GLY A 170 -14.28 -10.85 19.05
N LEU A 171 -14.80 -10.72 17.83
CA LEU A 171 -14.09 -10.19 16.68
C LEU A 171 -14.25 -8.68 16.57
N SER A 172 -13.26 -8.03 15.96
CA SER A 172 -13.30 -6.61 15.69
C SER A 172 -14.34 -6.29 14.61
N LYS A 173 -14.88 -5.06 14.64
CA LYS A 173 -15.85 -4.61 13.63
C LYS A 173 -15.28 -4.72 12.20
N GLY A 174 -13.99 -4.45 12.04
CA GLY A 174 -13.30 -4.53 10.75
C GLY A 174 -13.19 -5.96 10.20
N GLU A 175 -12.92 -6.95 11.05
CA GLU A 175 -12.90 -8.36 10.61
C GLU A 175 -14.29 -8.83 10.14
N ILE A 176 -15.35 -8.43 10.84
CA ILE A 176 -16.73 -8.76 10.46
C ILE A 176 -17.11 -8.07 9.14
N GLU A 177 -16.67 -6.83 8.95
CA GLU A 177 -16.91 -6.05 7.73
C GLU A 177 -16.16 -6.61 6.51
N LEU A 178 -14.93 -7.09 6.71
CA LEU A 178 -14.18 -7.79 5.67
C LEU A 178 -14.94 -9.03 5.18
N VAL A 179 -15.46 -9.85 6.11
CA VAL A 179 -16.24 -11.06 5.78
C VAL A 179 -17.56 -10.71 5.08
N LYS A 180 -18.20 -9.62 5.47
CA LYS A 180 -19.40 -9.10 4.80
C LYS A 180 -19.11 -8.72 3.34
N ASN A 181 -17.97 -8.08 3.08
CA ASN A 181 -17.60 -7.57 1.75
C ASN A 181 -17.05 -8.66 0.82
N LEU A 182 -16.36 -9.68 1.35
CA LEU A 182 -15.90 -10.84 0.55
C LEU A 182 -17.05 -11.56 -0.19
N LYS A 183 -18.29 -11.47 0.34
CA LYS A 183 -19.48 -12.02 -0.34
C LYS A 183 -19.87 -11.24 -1.59
N LYS A 184 -19.59 -9.93 -1.66
CA LYS A 184 -20.07 -9.05 -2.73
C LYS A 184 -19.26 -9.23 -4.03
N ASP A 185 -18.01 -9.66 -3.92
CA ASP A 185 -17.12 -9.86 -5.07
C ASP A 185 -17.12 -11.30 -5.61
N SER A 186 -17.89 -12.21 -4.99
CA SER A 186 -18.01 -13.63 -5.38
C SER A 186 -19.34 -13.98 -6.06
N GLN A 187 -20.06 -12.99 -6.60
CA GLN A 187 -21.28 -13.19 -7.41
C GLN A 187 -21.15 -12.58 -8.80
#